data_AF-K9DM31-F1
#
_entry.id   AF-K9DM31-F1
#
_cell.length_a   1.000
_cell.length_b   1.000
_cell.length_c   1.000
_cell.angle_alpha   90.00
_cell.angle_beta   90.00
_cell.angle_gamma   90.00
#
_symmetry.space_group_name_H-M   'P 1'
#
loop_
_entity.id
_entity.type
_entity.pdbx_description
1 polymer ?
#
loop_
_entity_poly.entity_id
_entity_poly.type
_entity_poly.pdbx_seq_one_letter_code
_entity_poly.pdbx_strand_id
1 'polypeptide(L)'
;MVYQFSIAACISLQPLLTPNESMVSSIWRFAWRNGLGVKELLTHCTHGAGYQKEHATFSYKRGFDPDVFSHSSWWIDEPSEKEVFGSSSEKHRSIWWNTAFRYCPLCLGHLYHSFWHQSKFLSHCPLDGAALRDTCYSCGKHLPTYGFHQEILSRPYVCPDCNGPVSGVGLSVDARLEIQQSKREYARAFESLDHWWEESTAARNQLESLLSSRAYHFSPWLRPETTLLQWVIHQVPPPAILPFTTRKVPQLVVLTWKIALERCDPMKSVLYPKRWKTEKLNLALKVYRATLRRLLRVIAESEPFDDEDYVRHRAESIRDLLDSPSGCNMKLLAFIMLRNSYETYFSLMHASPNQADFQDWNVGFPYGNEFAQRVRICWRAQFVAEYAAFYWWLVAVRDGRKRVGDFRRETATMSHVDVKFDGSNGDYIIGKVAFPAVDGLRLSLSP
;
A
#
# COMPACT_ATOMS: atom_id res chain seq x y z
N MET A 1 -27.93 25.88 33.73
CA MET A 1 -26.93 26.17 34.78
C MET A 1 -25.57 26.03 34.11
N VAL A 2 -25.02 27.14 33.59
CA VAL A 2 -23.73 27.15 32.89
C VAL A 2 -22.67 27.04 33.99
N TYR A 3 -22.02 25.89 34.12
CA TYR A 3 -20.87 25.75 35.00
C TYR A 3 -19.75 26.64 34.45
N GLN A 4 -19.62 27.85 34.99
CA GLN A 4 -18.36 28.59 34.93
C GLN A 4 -17.34 27.78 35.75
N PHE A 5 -16.67 26.84 35.09
CA PHE A 5 -15.48 26.23 35.65
C PHE A 5 -14.45 27.34 35.88
N SER A 6 -13.91 27.39 37.10
CA SER A 6 -12.84 28.30 37.48
C SER A 6 -11.64 28.07 36.56
N ILE A 7 -11.36 29.06 35.72
CA ILE A 7 -10.20 29.16 34.82
C ILE A 7 -8.89 28.88 35.57
N ALA A 8 -8.84 29.10 36.90
CA ALA A 8 -7.65 28.91 37.72
C ALA A 8 -7.16 27.45 37.83
N ALA A 9 -8.04 26.44 37.75
CA ALA A 9 -7.63 25.03 37.79
C ALA A 9 -7.06 24.52 36.45
N CYS A 10 -7.34 25.22 35.35
CA CYS A 10 -6.78 24.92 34.03
C CYS A 10 -5.30 25.36 33.88
N ILE A 11 -4.82 26.27 34.72
CA ILE A 11 -3.50 26.92 34.53
C ILE A 11 -2.33 26.03 35.00
N SER A 12 -2.48 25.20 36.03
CA SER A 12 -1.36 24.39 36.56
C SER A 12 -1.05 23.14 35.73
N LEU A 13 -1.95 22.76 34.84
CA LEU A 13 -1.78 21.68 33.87
C LEU A 13 -2.00 22.26 32.48
N GLN A 14 -1.11 23.19 32.09
CA GLN A 14 -0.97 23.63 30.70
C GLN A 14 -1.10 22.44 29.75
N PRO A 15 -1.55 22.65 28.50
CA PRO A 15 -1.49 21.65 27.44
C PRO A 15 -0.02 21.32 27.14
N LEU A 16 0.60 20.57 28.03
CA LEU A 16 1.92 20.00 27.88
C LEU A 16 1.71 18.85 26.91
N LEU A 17 1.80 19.21 25.63
CA LEU A 17 1.87 18.31 24.49
C LEU A 17 2.81 17.16 24.85
N THR A 18 2.31 15.93 24.88
CA THR A 18 3.18 14.78 25.00
C THR A 18 3.62 14.41 23.60
N PRO A 19 4.93 14.32 23.32
CA PRO A 19 5.45 14.06 21.99
C PRO A 19 4.78 12.87 21.35
N ASN A 20 4.53 13.00 20.06
CA ASN A 20 3.91 11.95 19.26
C ASN A 20 2.51 11.53 19.73
N GLU A 21 1.85 12.38 20.53
CA GLU A 21 0.48 12.15 20.93
C GLU A 21 -0.47 12.27 19.75
N SER A 22 -1.43 11.35 19.67
CA SER A 22 -2.48 11.43 18.67
C SER A 22 -3.51 12.53 18.97
N MET A 23 -4.10 13.05 17.90
CA MET A 23 -5.29 13.91 17.96
C MET A 23 -6.41 13.25 18.77
N VAL A 24 -6.69 11.95 18.56
CA VAL A 24 -7.73 11.23 19.32
C VAL A 24 -7.44 11.26 20.82
N SER A 25 -6.20 10.99 21.23
CA SER A 25 -5.78 11.08 22.63
C SER A 25 -5.97 12.49 23.18
N SER A 26 -5.51 13.50 22.44
CA SER A 26 -5.62 14.91 22.82
C SER A 26 -7.08 15.32 23.08
N ILE A 27 -7.97 15.01 22.12
CA ILE A 27 -9.40 15.27 22.19
C ILE A 27 -10.06 14.47 23.33
N TRP A 28 -9.72 13.19 23.49
CA TRP A 28 -10.25 12.33 24.56
C TRP A 28 -9.90 12.86 25.94
N ARG A 29 -8.67 13.31 26.15
CA ARG A 29 -8.29 13.94 27.43
C ARG A 29 -9.06 15.21 27.66
N PHE A 30 -9.16 16.08 26.66
CA PHE A 30 -9.92 17.32 26.79
C PHE A 30 -11.37 17.03 27.18
N ALA A 31 -12.02 16.10 26.49
CA ALA A 31 -13.39 15.70 26.78
C ALA A 31 -13.54 15.09 28.17
N TRP A 32 -12.66 14.15 28.55
CA TRP A 32 -12.67 13.49 29.85
C TRP A 32 -12.47 14.48 31.00
N ARG A 33 -11.47 15.38 30.90
CA ARG A 33 -11.18 16.36 31.96
C ARG A 33 -12.31 17.36 32.18
N ASN A 34 -13.05 17.69 31.12
CA ASN A 34 -14.14 18.66 31.18
C ASN A 34 -15.53 17.99 31.31
N GLY A 35 -15.59 16.66 31.43
CA GLY A 35 -16.86 15.93 31.52
C GLY A 35 -17.76 16.14 30.29
N LEU A 36 -17.17 16.37 29.11
CA LEU A 36 -17.91 16.69 27.89
C LEU A 36 -18.46 15.42 27.24
N GLY A 37 -19.75 15.46 26.92
CA GLY A 37 -20.34 14.52 25.98
C GLY A 37 -19.90 14.83 24.54
N VAL A 38 -20.21 13.91 23.62
CA VAL A 38 -19.83 14.07 22.21
C VAL A 38 -20.44 15.31 21.56
N LYS A 39 -21.64 15.70 21.95
CA LYS A 39 -22.32 16.86 21.34
C LYS A 39 -21.60 18.14 21.71
N GLU A 40 -21.27 18.31 22.98
CA GLU A 40 -20.52 19.45 23.51
C GLU A 40 -19.10 19.47 22.94
N LEU A 41 -18.43 18.31 22.89
CA LEU A 41 -17.10 18.18 22.32
C LEU A 41 -17.04 18.63 20.85
N LEU A 42 -18.01 18.20 20.04
CA LEU A 42 -18.05 18.58 18.61
C LEU A 42 -18.19 20.09 18.38
N THR A 43 -18.78 20.85 19.31
CA THR A 43 -18.84 22.31 19.21
C THR A 43 -17.48 22.99 19.37
N HIS A 44 -16.52 22.30 19.98
CA HIS A 44 -15.14 22.79 20.10
C HIS A 44 -14.28 22.39 18.90
N CYS A 45 -14.62 21.31 18.20
CA CYS A 45 -13.73 20.72 17.20
C CYS A 45 -14.08 21.10 15.75
N THR A 46 -15.25 21.70 15.50
CA THR A 46 -15.81 21.88 14.15
C THR A 46 -16.41 23.29 13.95
N HIS A 47 -16.30 23.85 12.74
CA HIS A 47 -17.01 25.07 12.36
C HIS A 47 -18.50 24.78 12.09
N GLY A 48 -19.35 24.81 13.12
CA GLY A 48 -20.82 24.72 12.96
C GLY A 48 -21.32 23.35 12.44
N ALA A 49 -22.60 23.28 12.01
CA ALA A 49 -23.40 22.05 11.77
C ALA A 49 -22.88 21.05 10.69
N GLY A 50 -21.61 21.14 10.28
CA GLY A 50 -20.98 20.36 9.21
C GLY A 50 -20.45 18.98 9.59
N TYR A 51 -20.69 18.47 10.82
CA TYR A 51 -20.33 17.08 11.15
C TYR A 51 -21.25 16.10 10.41
N GLN A 52 -20.81 15.61 9.26
CA GLN A 52 -21.52 14.56 8.52
C GLN A 52 -21.18 13.19 9.13
N LYS A 53 -22.14 12.62 9.88
CA LYS A 53 -22.02 11.34 10.59
C LYS A 53 -21.59 10.15 9.71
N GLU A 54 -21.86 10.20 8.41
CA GLU A 54 -21.89 8.99 7.56
C GLU A 54 -20.66 8.81 6.66
N HIS A 55 -19.77 9.81 6.56
CA HIS A 55 -18.66 9.80 5.60
C HIS A 55 -17.30 10.21 6.17
N ALA A 56 -17.11 10.03 7.47
CA ALA A 56 -15.82 10.29 8.10
C ALA A 56 -14.76 9.34 7.51
N THR A 57 -13.82 9.93 6.79
CA THR A 57 -12.61 9.27 6.26
C THR A 57 -11.49 9.39 7.30
N PHE A 58 -10.41 8.61 7.16
CA PHE A 58 -9.15 8.70 7.92
C PHE A 58 -8.40 10.05 7.79
N SER A 59 -9.11 11.10 7.38
CA SER A 59 -8.61 12.38 6.92
C SER A 59 -8.89 13.43 7.97
N TYR A 60 -7.83 13.89 8.62
CA TYR A 60 -7.75 15.17 9.32
C TYR A 60 -8.56 16.30 8.67
N LYS A 61 -8.61 16.32 7.32
CA LYS A 61 -9.25 17.39 6.55
C LYS A 61 -10.79 17.33 6.55
N ARG A 62 -11.40 16.24 7.01
CA ARG A 62 -12.86 16.10 7.04
C ARG A 62 -13.36 15.96 8.48
N GLY A 63 -13.51 17.09 9.15
CA GLY A 63 -14.32 17.19 10.35
C GLY A 63 -13.61 17.74 11.58
N PHE A 64 -12.30 17.54 11.74
CA PHE A 64 -11.55 18.17 12.84
C PHE A 64 -10.80 19.39 12.34
N ASP A 65 -10.99 20.52 13.02
CA ASP A 65 -10.24 21.74 12.78
C ASP A 65 -9.37 22.06 14.01
N PRO A 66 -8.04 21.87 13.94
CA PRO A 66 -7.14 22.11 15.07
C PRO A 66 -7.10 23.59 15.48
N ASP A 67 -7.35 24.52 14.55
CA ASP A 67 -7.33 25.95 14.83
C ASP A 67 -8.60 26.34 15.60
N VAL A 68 -9.77 25.81 15.19
CA VAL A 68 -11.03 25.96 15.95
C VAL A 68 -10.93 25.32 17.32
N PHE A 69 -10.37 24.12 17.38
CA PHE A 69 -10.16 23.42 18.65
C PHE A 69 -9.28 24.24 19.58
N SER A 70 -8.12 24.68 19.12
CA SER A 70 -7.20 25.48 19.92
C SER A 70 -7.82 26.81 20.33
N HIS A 71 -8.53 27.49 19.43
CA HIS A 71 -9.15 28.78 19.71
C HIS A 71 -10.32 28.66 20.70
N SER A 72 -11.16 27.64 20.57
CA SER A 72 -12.37 27.48 21.39
C SER A 72 -12.11 26.86 22.76
N SER A 73 -11.05 26.07 22.89
CA SER A 73 -10.74 25.32 24.11
C SER A 73 -9.48 25.78 24.84
N TRP A 74 -8.66 26.62 24.20
CA TRP A 74 -7.30 26.97 24.64
C TRP A 74 -6.38 25.74 24.76
N TRP A 75 -6.76 24.61 24.16
CA TRP A 75 -6.02 23.36 24.14
C TRP A 75 -5.13 23.30 22.91
N ILE A 76 -3.82 23.21 23.10
CA ILE A 76 -2.87 23.13 21.99
C ILE A 76 -2.82 21.68 21.51
N ASP A 77 -3.00 21.48 20.21
CA ASP A 77 -2.82 20.18 19.54
C ASP A 77 -1.44 20.11 18.87
N GLU A 78 -0.82 18.92 18.85
CA GLU A 78 0.51 18.72 18.26
C GLU A 78 0.39 18.54 16.73
N PRO A 79 1.11 19.31 15.91
CA PRO A 79 1.02 19.19 14.45
C PRO A 79 1.65 17.88 13.92
N SER A 80 2.43 17.16 14.74
CA SER A 80 3.25 16.02 14.31
C SER A 80 2.45 14.93 13.60
N GLU A 81 1.26 14.57 14.09
CA GLU A 81 0.42 13.57 13.41
C GLU A 81 -0.08 14.09 12.05
N LYS A 82 -0.41 15.39 11.95
CA LYS A 82 -0.82 16.03 10.69
C LYS A 82 0.32 16.03 9.68
N GLU A 83 1.55 16.25 10.11
CA GLU A 83 2.74 16.20 9.26
C GLU A 83 3.02 14.78 8.77
N VAL A 84 3.04 13.81 9.69
CA VAL A 84 3.28 12.39 9.36
C VAL A 84 2.20 11.86 8.42
N PHE A 85 0.92 12.07 8.72
CA PHE A 85 -0.16 11.62 7.85
C PHE A 85 -0.30 12.46 6.58
N GLY A 86 0.09 13.74 6.63
CA GLY A 86 0.11 14.67 5.50
C GLY A 86 1.20 14.34 4.47
N SER A 87 2.30 13.73 4.91
CA SER A 87 3.38 13.23 4.04
C SER A 87 2.99 12.04 3.17
N SER A 88 1.80 11.46 3.39
CA SER A 88 1.27 10.35 2.59
C SER A 88 0.00 10.77 1.85
N SER A 89 -0.11 10.38 0.59
CA SER A 89 -1.32 10.62 -0.19
C SER A 89 -2.51 9.94 0.48
N GLU A 90 -3.64 10.63 0.55
CA GLU A 90 -4.88 10.11 1.19
C GLU A 90 -5.29 8.75 0.61
N LYS A 91 -4.99 8.52 -0.67
CA LYS A 91 -5.29 7.27 -1.39
C LYS A 91 -4.47 6.08 -0.89
N HIS A 92 -3.30 6.31 -0.27
CA HIS A 92 -2.35 5.26 0.10
C HIS A 92 -2.14 5.14 1.61
N ARG A 93 -2.84 5.94 2.41
CA ARG A 93 -2.81 5.87 3.88
C ARG A 93 -3.10 4.48 4.41
N SER A 94 -4.00 3.73 3.78
CA SER A 94 -4.34 2.37 4.17
C SER A 94 -3.19 1.38 4.07
N ILE A 95 -2.09 1.71 3.38
CA ILE A 95 -0.88 0.87 3.36
C ILE A 95 -0.12 1.00 4.69
N TRP A 96 -0.07 2.21 5.23
CA TRP A 96 0.75 2.56 6.39
C TRP A 96 -0.01 2.46 7.71
N TRP A 97 -1.29 2.80 7.69
CA TRP A 97 -2.08 3.05 8.88
C TRP A 97 -3.26 2.11 8.97
N ASN A 98 -3.52 1.59 10.17
CA ASN A 98 -4.68 0.77 10.47
C ASN A 98 -5.91 1.65 10.61
N THR A 99 -7.04 1.20 10.06
CA THR A 99 -8.31 1.91 10.17
C THR A 99 -8.95 1.70 11.54
N ALA A 100 -8.80 0.53 12.15
CA ALA A 100 -9.32 0.24 13.48
C ALA A 100 -8.43 0.90 14.54
N PHE A 101 -9.04 1.41 15.62
CA PHE A 101 -8.30 2.00 16.73
C PHE A 101 -7.40 0.97 17.41
N ARG A 102 -6.11 1.09 17.15
CA ARG A 102 -5.07 0.34 17.85
C ARG A 102 -4.55 1.09 19.05
N TYR A 103 -4.16 0.42 20.12
CA TYR A 103 -3.58 1.08 21.30
C TYR A 103 -2.63 0.16 22.06
N CYS A 104 -1.73 0.76 22.84
CA CYS A 104 -1.02 0.06 23.91
C CYS A 104 -1.85 0.16 25.20
N PRO A 105 -2.16 -0.95 25.90
CA PRO A 105 -2.95 -0.92 27.12
C PRO A 105 -2.29 -0.14 28.25
N LEU A 106 -0.95 -0.20 28.37
CA LEU A 106 -0.21 0.53 29.39
C LEU A 106 -0.27 2.04 29.11
N CYS A 107 0.15 2.48 27.92
CA CYS A 107 0.04 3.88 27.51
C CYS A 107 -1.39 4.44 27.68
N LEU A 108 -2.40 3.69 27.22
CA LEU A 108 -3.79 4.17 27.27
C LEU A 108 -4.32 4.28 28.71
N GLY A 109 -3.86 3.41 29.62
CA GLY A 109 -4.16 3.52 31.05
C GLY A 109 -3.64 4.83 31.68
N HIS A 110 -2.59 5.42 31.13
CA HIS A 110 -2.03 6.71 31.54
C HIS A 110 -2.61 7.88 30.72
N LEU A 111 -3.75 7.67 30.06
CA LEU A 111 -4.44 8.66 29.22
C LEU A 111 -3.58 9.16 28.05
N TYR A 112 -2.71 8.30 27.52
CA TYR A 112 -1.87 8.59 26.36
C TYR A 112 -2.09 7.58 25.25
N HIS A 113 -2.20 8.07 24.02
CA HIS A 113 -2.13 7.25 22.83
C HIS A 113 -1.30 7.96 21.77
N SER A 114 -0.22 7.32 21.32
CA SER A 114 0.59 7.81 20.20
C SER A 114 -0.06 7.49 18.86
N PHE A 115 0.01 8.41 17.90
CA PHE A 115 -0.44 8.12 16.54
C PHE A 115 0.35 7.00 15.87
N TRP A 116 1.60 6.77 16.29
CA TRP A 116 2.42 5.65 15.82
C TRP A 116 1.79 4.29 16.12
N HIS A 117 0.94 4.16 17.15
CA HIS A 117 0.23 2.90 17.42
C HIS A 117 -0.70 2.48 16.26
N GLN A 118 -1.11 3.41 15.41
CA GLN A 118 -1.90 3.10 14.21
C GLN A 118 -1.05 2.50 13.09
N SER A 119 0.28 2.52 13.17
CA SER A 119 1.16 2.00 12.11
C SER A 119 1.00 0.50 11.91
N LYS A 120 0.67 0.06 10.70
CA LYS A 120 0.51 -1.37 10.35
C LYS A 120 1.78 -2.20 10.52
N PHE A 121 2.94 -1.56 10.46
CA PHE A 121 4.23 -2.23 10.64
C PHE A 121 4.62 -2.44 12.10
N LEU A 122 4.02 -1.70 13.04
CA LEU A 122 4.27 -1.87 14.47
C LEU A 122 3.35 -2.92 15.06
N SER A 123 3.94 -3.91 15.74
CA SER A 123 3.19 -4.95 16.47
C SER A 123 3.14 -4.69 17.98
N HIS A 124 4.14 -4.01 18.53
CA HIS A 124 4.20 -3.66 19.95
C HIS A 124 4.54 -2.18 20.12
N CYS A 125 4.27 -1.66 21.31
CA CYS A 125 4.60 -0.30 21.69
C CYS A 125 6.12 -0.10 21.76
N PRO A 126 6.68 0.94 21.11
CA PRO A 126 8.08 1.29 21.26
C PRO A 126 8.51 1.68 22.67
N LEU A 127 7.56 2.16 23.49
CA LEU A 127 7.83 2.63 24.83
C LEU A 127 7.99 1.50 25.85
N ASP A 128 7.01 0.59 25.89
CA ASP A 128 6.89 -0.41 26.95
C ASP A 128 6.95 -1.87 26.43
N GLY A 129 7.03 -2.05 25.11
CA GLY A 129 7.09 -3.36 24.48
C GLY A 129 5.78 -4.16 24.52
N ALA A 130 4.67 -3.62 25.04
CA ALA A 130 3.40 -4.32 25.08
C ALA A 130 2.79 -4.46 23.68
N ALA A 131 2.14 -5.59 23.43
CA ALA A 131 1.45 -5.84 22.16
C ALA A 131 0.33 -4.81 21.93
N LEU A 132 0.30 -4.23 20.72
CA LEU A 132 -0.74 -3.29 20.32
C LEU A 132 -2.03 -4.04 20.02
N ARG A 133 -3.15 -3.57 20.58
CA ARG A 133 -4.47 -4.21 20.48
C ARG A 133 -5.44 -3.34 19.70
N ASP A 134 -6.33 -3.97 18.95
CA ASP A 134 -7.50 -3.35 18.29
C ASP A 134 -8.83 -3.85 18.91
N THR A 135 -8.73 -4.48 20.09
CA THR A 135 -9.86 -5.02 20.85
C THR A 135 -9.82 -4.48 22.28
N CYS A 136 -10.99 -4.29 22.89
CA CYS A 136 -11.10 -3.92 24.30
C CYS A 136 -10.41 -4.97 25.18
N TYR A 137 -9.58 -4.52 26.12
CA TYR A 137 -8.89 -5.42 27.05
C TYR A 137 -9.87 -6.19 27.94
N SER A 138 -10.97 -5.56 28.36
CA SER A 138 -11.95 -6.16 29.27
C SER A 138 -12.88 -7.18 28.60
N CYS A 139 -13.42 -6.87 27.42
CA CYS A 139 -14.47 -7.70 26.79
C CYS A 139 -14.07 -8.34 25.44
N GLY A 140 -12.89 -8.01 24.90
CA GLY A 140 -12.38 -8.57 23.64
C GLY A 140 -13.08 -8.10 22.37
N LYS A 141 -14.10 -7.23 22.45
CA LYS A 141 -14.76 -6.65 21.27
C LYS A 141 -13.82 -5.73 20.49
N HIS A 142 -13.93 -5.76 19.16
CA HIS A 142 -13.18 -4.85 18.29
C HIS A 142 -13.55 -3.39 18.56
N LEU A 143 -12.55 -2.53 18.54
CA LEU A 143 -12.74 -1.11 18.78
C LEU A 143 -13.17 -0.38 17.50
N PRO A 144 -13.83 0.79 17.64
CA PRO A 144 -14.25 1.60 16.51
C PRO A 144 -13.12 2.03 15.57
N THR A 145 -13.50 2.61 14.43
CA THR A 145 -12.56 3.21 13.48
C THR A 145 -11.82 4.38 14.14
N TYR A 146 -10.50 4.42 13.98
CA TYR A 146 -9.66 5.51 14.44
C TYR A 146 -9.91 6.79 13.64
N GLY A 147 -9.86 7.92 14.34
CA GLY A 147 -9.97 9.25 13.75
C GLY A 147 -11.08 10.07 14.38
N PHE A 148 -11.59 11.06 13.65
CA PHE A 148 -12.61 11.97 14.13
C PHE A 148 -14.03 11.42 13.90
N HIS A 149 -14.35 10.30 14.56
CA HIS A 149 -15.62 9.59 14.44
C HIS A 149 -16.50 9.74 15.69
N GLN A 150 -17.83 9.85 15.51
CA GLN A 150 -18.73 9.99 16.66
C GLN A 150 -18.63 8.80 17.60
N GLU A 151 -18.49 7.59 17.06
CA GLU A 151 -18.39 6.36 17.84
C GLU A 151 -17.18 6.38 18.78
N ILE A 152 -15.97 6.64 18.25
CA ILE A 152 -14.75 6.72 19.06
C ILE A 152 -14.75 7.93 20.01
N LEU A 153 -15.35 9.05 19.63
CA LEU A 153 -15.43 10.26 20.46
C LEU A 153 -16.55 10.22 21.51
N SER A 154 -17.49 9.28 21.39
CA SER A 154 -18.70 9.27 22.22
C SER A 154 -18.42 9.10 23.70
N ARG A 155 -17.42 8.26 24.01
CA ARG A 155 -17.05 7.89 25.38
C ARG A 155 -15.53 7.73 25.45
N PRO A 156 -14.78 8.81 25.73
CA PRO A 156 -13.32 8.76 25.84
C PRO A 156 -12.86 7.63 26.75
N TYR A 157 -11.93 6.80 26.27
CA TYR A 157 -11.34 5.67 27.00
C TYR A 157 -12.30 4.55 27.44
N VAL A 158 -13.58 4.59 27.06
CA VAL A 158 -14.60 3.62 27.48
C VAL A 158 -15.03 2.78 26.29
N CYS A 159 -15.12 1.46 26.49
CA CYS A 159 -15.57 0.54 25.47
C CYS A 159 -17.09 0.72 25.22
N PRO A 160 -17.53 0.86 23.95
CA PRO A 160 -18.94 1.03 23.63
C PRO A 160 -19.78 -0.22 23.95
N ASP A 161 -19.19 -1.41 23.94
CA ASP A 161 -19.89 -2.67 24.20
C ASP A 161 -20.04 -2.98 25.70
N CYS A 162 -18.94 -2.94 26.48
CA CYS A 162 -18.97 -3.37 27.88
C CYS A 162 -19.03 -2.21 28.89
N ASN A 163 -18.93 -0.97 28.43
CA ASN A 163 -18.85 0.23 29.28
C ASN A 163 -17.65 0.27 30.25
N GLY A 164 -16.73 -0.69 30.18
CA GLY A 164 -15.48 -0.71 30.94
C GLY A 164 -14.38 0.11 30.26
N PRO A 165 -13.27 0.38 30.97
CA PRO A 165 -12.11 1.04 30.38
C PRO A 165 -11.52 0.19 29.25
N VAL A 166 -11.22 0.81 28.11
CA VAL A 166 -10.66 0.12 26.94
C VAL A 166 -9.35 -0.58 27.29
N SER A 167 -8.50 0.06 28.10
CA SER A 167 -7.22 -0.47 28.60
C SER A 167 -7.35 -1.54 29.68
N GLY A 168 -8.54 -1.76 30.23
CA GLY A 168 -8.78 -2.65 31.36
C GLY A 168 -8.42 -2.06 32.73
N VAL A 169 -7.86 -0.84 32.78
CA VAL A 169 -7.52 -0.14 34.01
C VAL A 169 -8.28 1.19 34.11
N GLY A 170 -8.64 1.58 35.33
CA GLY A 170 -9.30 2.85 35.58
C GLY A 170 -8.44 4.05 35.19
N LEU A 171 -9.10 5.15 34.81
CA LEU A 171 -8.44 6.40 34.44
C LEU A 171 -7.89 7.08 35.70
N SER A 172 -6.64 7.53 35.65
CA SER A 172 -5.97 8.18 36.78
C SER A 172 -5.27 9.48 36.36
N VAL A 173 -5.47 10.54 37.14
CA VAL A 173 -4.74 11.81 36.96
C VAL A 173 -3.26 11.61 37.31
N ASP A 174 -2.95 10.83 38.34
CA ASP A 174 -1.58 10.57 38.78
C ASP A 174 -0.78 9.87 37.68
N ALA A 175 -1.37 8.83 37.06
CA ALA A 175 -0.78 8.14 35.92
C ALA A 175 -0.48 9.12 34.75
N ARG A 176 -1.35 10.12 34.54
CA ARG A 176 -1.10 11.13 33.51
C ARG A 176 0.07 12.07 33.87
N LEU A 177 0.19 12.44 35.15
CA LEU A 177 1.29 13.28 35.65
C LEU A 177 2.63 12.56 35.53
N GLU A 178 2.67 11.24 35.74
CA GLU A 178 3.86 10.42 35.52
C GLU A 178 4.36 10.52 34.08
N ILE A 179 3.47 10.39 33.08
CA ILE A 179 3.85 10.61 31.67
C ILE A 179 4.42 12.00 31.44
N GLN A 180 3.85 13.04 32.07
CA GLN A 180 4.39 14.39 31.89
C GLN A 180 5.82 14.51 32.39
N GLN A 181 6.12 13.88 33.53
CA GLN A 181 7.47 13.86 34.08
C GLN A 181 8.43 13.06 33.17
N SER A 182 7.93 12.00 32.53
CA SER A 182 8.66 11.17 31.57
C SER A 182 8.60 11.65 30.10
N LYS A 183 8.20 12.89 29.83
CA LYS A 183 8.01 13.41 28.45
C LYS A 183 9.21 13.14 27.52
N ARG A 184 10.44 13.26 28.04
CA ARG A 184 11.68 13.02 27.28
C ARG A 184 11.89 11.55 26.95
N GLU A 185 11.42 10.63 27.78
CA GLU A 185 11.48 9.19 27.50
C GLU A 185 10.49 8.83 26.40
N TYR A 186 9.30 9.41 26.43
CA TYR A 186 8.30 9.26 25.37
C TYR A 186 8.84 9.79 24.03
N ALA A 187 9.44 10.99 24.00
CA ALA A 187 10.08 11.50 22.79
C ALA A 187 11.12 10.51 22.22
N ARG A 188 12.06 10.07 23.07
CA ARG A 188 13.13 9.15 22.68
C ARG A 188 12.62 7.79 22.19
N ALA A 189 11.54 7.27 22.77
CA ALA A 189 10.96 5.98 22.37
C ALA A 189 10.44 5.98 20.93
N PHE A 190 9.99 7.14 20.43
CA PHE A 190 9.45 7.28 19.08
C PHE A 190 10.41 7.98 18.10
N GLU A 191 11.49 8.62 18.58
CA GLU A 191 12.48 9.32 17.74
C GLU A 191 13.03 8.45 16.61
N SER A 192 13.30 7.16 16.88
CA SER A 192 13.78 6.22 15.85
C SER A 192 12.74 5.93 14.77
N LEU A 193 11.44 6.04 15.09
CA LEU A 193 10.35 5.92 14.12
C LEU A 193 10.19 7.18 13.28
N ASP A 194 10.27 8.35 13.92
CA ASP A 194 10.23 9.65 13.26
C ASP A 194 11.36 9.72 12.21
N HIS A 195 12.59 9.40 12.63
CA HIS A 195 13.75 9.37 11.73
C HIS A 195 13.58 8.38 10.57
N TRP A 196 13.16 7.13 10.86
CA TRP A 196 12.94 6.14 9.81
C TRP A 196 11.84 6.58 8.82
N TRP A 197 10.78 7.22 9.30
CA TRP A 197 9.71 7.74 8.46
C TRP A 197 10.21 8.82 7.50
N GLU A 198 11.09 9.69 7.98
CA GLU A 198 11.75 10.71 7.16
C GLU A 198 12.70 10.07 6.12
N GLU A 199 13.58 9.16 6.54
CA GLU A 199 14.52 8.47 5.64
C GLU A 199 13.81 7.65 4.56
N SER A 200 12.68 7.04 4.91
CA SER A 200 11.87 6.25 3.96
C SER A 200 11.11 7.10 2.94
N THR A 201 11.10 8.43 3.05
CA THR A 201 10.30 9.33 2.19
C THR A 201 10.54 9.09 0.70
N ALA A 202 11.78 8.88 0.26
CA ALA A 202 12.06 8.62 -1.16
C ALA A 202 11.43 7.31 -1.66
N ALA A 203 11.54 6.24 -0.87
CA ALA A 203 10.94 4.95 -1.17
C ALA A 203 9.40 5.04 -1.13
N ARG A 204 8.82 5.72 -0.12
CA ARG A 204 7.38 5.98 -0.03
C ARG A 204 6.88 6.77 -1.24
N ASN A 205 7.56 7.84 -1.65
CA ASN A 205 7.19 8.62 -2.84
C ASN A 205 7.28 7.80 -4.14
N GLN A 206 8.28 6.92 -4.25
CA GLN A 206 8.37 5.99 -5.37
C GLN A 206 7.14 5.08 -5.40
N LEU A 207 6.74 4.53 -4.25
CA LEU A 207 5.53 3.72 -4.12
C LEU A 207 4.28 4.51 -4.48
N GLU A 208 4.11 5.73 -3.98
CA GLU A 208 2.95 6.55 -4.30
C GLU A 208 2.86 6.85 -5.79
N SER A 209 4.00 7.07 -6.46
CA SER A 209 4.06 7.24 -7.91
C SER A 209 3.64 5.98 -8.67
N LEU A 210 3.77 4.80 -8.06
CA LEU A 210 3.31 3.52 -8.59
C LEU A 210 1.85 3.22 -8.23
N LEU A 211 1.18 4.06 -7.43
CA LEU A 211 -0.18 3.83 -6.94
C LEU A 211 -1.15 4.97 -7.33
N SER A 212 -0.67 6.07 -7.88
CA SER A 212 -1.46 7.25 -8.23
C SER A 212 -2.33 7.10 -9.47
N SER A 213 -2.06 6.10 -10.32
CA SER A 213 -2.88 5.74 -11.48
C SER A 213 -4.30 5.29 -11.09
N ARG A 214 -5.31 5.78 -11.81
CA ARG A 214 -6.73 5.41 -11.61
C ARG A 214 -7.05 3.95 -12.01
N ALA A 215 -6.06 3.16 -12.43
CA ALA A 215 -6.23 1.85 -13.06
C ALA A 215 -5.70 0.67 -12.21
N TYR A 216 -5.56 0.83 -10.89
CA TYR A 216 -5.11 -0.28 -10.06
C TYR A 216 -6.27 -1.19 -9.64
N HIS A 217 -6.47 -2.24 -10.42
CA HIS A 217 -6.90 -3.50 -9.82
C HIS A 217 -5.66 -4.17 -9.26
N PHE A 218 -5.50 -4.14 -7.93
CA PHE A 218 -4.40 -4.83 -7.29
C PHE A 218 -4.43 -6.31 -7.66
N SER A 219 -3.29 -6.83 -8.06
CA SER A 219 -3.18 -8.26 -8.32
C SER A 219 -3.56 -9.05 -7.09
N PRO A 220 -4.31 -10.15 -7.23
CA PRO A 220 -4.58 -11.09 -6.16
C PRO A 220 -3.34 -11.58 -5.40
N TRP A 221 -2.14 -11.58 -6.04
CA TRP A 221 -0.87 -11.92 -5.39
C TRP A 221 -0.27 -10.75 -4.59
N LEU A 222 -0.59 -9.51 -4.96
CA LEU A 222 -0.14 -8.31 -4.27
C LEU A 222 -1.20 -7.92 -3.24
N ARG A 223 -1.00 -8.32 -1.99
CA ARG A 223 -1.71 -7.68 -0.87
C ARG A 223 -1.06 -6.32 -0.65
N PRO A 224 -1.64 -5.22 -1.16
CA PRO A 224 -0.93 -3.95 -1.27
C PRO A 224 -0.50 -3.45 0.10
N GLU A 225 -1.34 -3.66 1.12
CA GLU A 225 -1.03 -3.21 2.47
C GLU A 225 0.15 -3.96 3.08
N THR A 226 0.39 -5.22 2.71
CA THR A 226 1.52 -5.98 3.26
C THR A 226 2.73 -5.93 2.34
N THR A 227 2.58 -6.20 1.05
CA THR A 227 3.75 -6.36 0.17
C THR A 227 4.47 -5.03 -0.09
N LEU A 228 3.72 -3.95 -0.29
CA LEU A 228 4.30 -2.64 -0.57
C LEU A 228 4.93 -2.03 0.68
N LEU A 229 4.29 -2.24 1.84
CA LEU A 229 4.85 -1.90 3.14
C LEU A 229 6.19 -2.62 3.37
N GLN A 230 6.22 -3.94 3.18
CA GLN A 230 7.45 -4.72 3.34
C GLN A 230 8.53 -4.30 2.35
N TRP A 231 8.17 -3.89 1.13
CA TRP A 231 9.16 -3.39 0.18
C TRP A 231 9.86 -2.13 0.68
N VAL A 232 9.13 -1.15 1.23
CA VAL A 232 9.75 0.04 1.80
C VAL A 232 10.63 -0.32 3.00
N ILE A 233 10.15 -1.19 3.88
CA ILE A 233 10.92 -1.74 5.00
C ILE A 233 12.22 -2.42 4.52
N HIS A 234 12.20 -3.10 3.37
CA HIS A 234 13.41 -3.72 2.82
C HIS A 234 14.39 -2.72 2.20
N GLN A 235 13.89 -1.62 1.61
CA GLN A 235 14.75 -0.59 1.04
C GLN A 235 15.41 0.28 2.11
N VAL A 236 14.64 0.61 3.15
CA VAL A 236 15.09 1.38 4.30
C VAL A 236 14.76 0.54 5.53
N PRO A 237 15.68 -0.34 5.96
CA PRO A 237 15.48 -1.18 7.13
C PRO A 237 15.15 -0.34 8.36
N PRO A 238 14.09 -0.71 9.11
CA PRO A 238 13.78 -0.01 10.33
C PRO A 238 14.82 -0.29 11.43
N PRO A 239 14.90 0.58 12.45
CA PRO A 239 15.75 0.36 13.62
C PRO A 239 15.50 -1.02 14.25
N ALA A 240 16.58 -1.75 14.52
CA ALA A 240 16.52 -3.14 15.01
C ALA A 240 15.81 -3.31 16.36
N ILE A 241 15.72 -2.23 17.13
CA ILE A 241 15.09 -2.20 18.47
C ILE A 241 13.56 -2.36 18.37
N LEU A 242 12.99 -2.09 17.20
CA LEU A 242 11.55 -1.99 17.04
C LEU A 242 10.94 -3.32 16.55
N PRO A 243 9.80 -3.75 17.12
CA PRO A 243 9.14 -4.99 16.76
C PRO A 243 8.32 -4.82 15.49
N PHE A 244 9.04 -4.66 14.38
CA PHE A 244 8.46 -4.62 13.04
C PHE A 244 7.96 -6.01 12.66
N THR A 245 6.71 -6.10 12.23
CA THR A 245 6.24 -7.34 11.59
C THR A 245 6.88 -7.39 10.21
N THR A 246 8.00 -8.10 10.08
CA THR A 246 8.60 -8.36 8.78
C THR A 246 8.03 -9.65 8.20
N ARG A 247 7.73 -9.64 6.91
CA ARG A 247 7.43 -10.85 6.16
C ARG A 247 8.45 -10.92 5.05
N LYS A 248 8.98 -12.11 4.80
CA LYS A 248 9.77 -12.34 3.59
C LYS A 248 8.84 -12.11 2.40
N VAL A 249 9.01 -10.97 1.76
CA VAL A 249 8.39 -10.69 0.47
C VAL A 249 9.47 -10.71 -0.59
N PRO A 250 9.13 -11.14 -1.81
CA PRO A 250 10.02 -10.90 -2.94
C PRO A 250 10.35 -9.41 -3.08
N GLN A 251 11.60 -9.13 -3.41
CA GLN A 251 12.05 -7.77 -3.75
C GLN A 251 11.15 -7.21 -4.87
N LEU A 252 10.66 -5.99 -4.75
CA LEU A 252 9.95 -5.34 -5.85
C LEU A 252 10.96 -4.86 -6.88
N VAL A 253 10.83 -5.32 -8.12
CA VAL A 253 11.56 -4.82 -9.27
C VAL A 253 10.73 -3.70 -9.89
N VAL A 254 11.29 -2.50 -9.94
CA VAL A 254 10.67 -1.34 -10.59
C VAL A 254 11.47 -1.00 -11.84
N LEU A 255 10.91 -1.31 -13.00
CA LEU A 255 11.47 -0.91 -14.27
C LEU A 255 10.95 0.47 -14.61
N THR A 256 11.85 1.42 -14.85
CA THR A 256 11.51 2.80 -15.24
C THR A 256 12.11 3.11 -16.61
N TRP A 257 11.42 3.93 -17.40
CA TRP A 257 11.93 4.41 -18.68
C TRP A 257 11.47 5.83 -18.96
N LYS A 258 12.30 6.57 -19.69
CA LYS A 258 12.01 7.89 -20.25
C LYS A 258 12.43 7.88 -21.71
N ILE A 259 11.48 8.05 -22.63
CA ILE A 259 11.71 7.95 -24.07
C ILE A 259 11.23 9.21 -24.74
N ALA A 260 12.13 9.87 -25.47
CA ALA A 260 11.77 10.99 -26.32
C ALA A 260 10.87 10.49 -27.44
N LEU A 261 9.73 11.14 -27.62
CA LEU A 261 8.88 10.92 -28.76
C LEU A 261 9.41 11.76 -29.91
N GLU A 262 9.65 11.10 -31.04
CA GLU A 262 9.70 11.81 -32.30
C GLU A 262 8.32 12.42 -32.52
N ARG A 263 8.27 13.73 -32.82
CA ARG A 263 7.00 14.43 -33.10
C ARG A 263 6.29 13.68 -34.21
N CYS A 264 5.21 12.98 -33.85
CA CYS A 264 4.42 12.28 -34.84
C CYS A 264 3.70 13.34 -35.65
N ASP A 265 3.89 13.34 -36.97
CA ASP A 265 3.12 14.19 -37.86
C ASP A 265 1.62 13.89 -37.65
N PRO A 266 0.84 14.81 -37.05
CA PRO A 266 -0.55 14.57 -36.72
C PRO A 266 -1.39 14.30 -37.97
N MET A 267 -0.94 14.73 -39.15
CA MET A 267 -1.58 14.40 -40.43
C MET A 267 -1.42 12.93 -40.80
N LYS A 268 -0.24 12.33 -40.54
CA LYS A 268 -0.07 10.88 -40.74
C LYS A 268 -1.13 10.20 -39.89
N SER A 269 -1.14 10.51 -38.60
CA SER A 269 -2.19 10.36 -37.56
C SER A 269 -3.65 10.16 -37.95
N VAL A 270 -4.10 10.81 -39.02
CA VAL A 270 -5.51 10.80 -39.44
C VAL A 270 -5.67 10.06 -40.77
N LEU A 271 -4.64 10.09 -41.62
CA LEU A 271 -4.72 9.59 -43.00
C LEU A 271 -4.58 8.06 -43.12
N TYR A 272 -3.95 7.35 -42.18
CA TYR A 272 -3.63 5.91 -42.34
C TYR A 272 -3.94 5.01 -41.12
N PRO A 273 -5.17 5.02 -40.57
CA PRO A 273 -5.53 4.29 -39.35
C PRO A 273 -5.32 2.77 -39.46
N LYS A 274 -5.62 2.17 -40.63
CA LYS A 274 -5.47 0.71 -40.84
C LYS A 274 -4.01 0.27 -40.84
N ARG A 275 -3.13 1.06 -41.46
CA ARG A 275 -1.70 0.75 -41.56
C ARG A 275 -1.05 0.67 -40.17
N TRP A 276 -1.47 1.54 -39.25
CA TRP A 276 -0.89 1.55 -37.91
C TRP A 276 -1.33 0.39 -37.04
N LYS A 277 -2.56 -0.10 -37.18
CA LYS A 277 -2.99 -1.27 -36.43
C LYS A 277 -2.07 -2.46 -36.72
N THR A 278 -1.76 -2.69 -38.00
CA THR A 278 -0.86 -3.76 -38.44
C THR A 278 0.59 -3.53 -37.99
N GLU A 279 1.13 -2.31 -38.15
CA GLU A 279 2.50 -1.99 -37.71
C GLU A 279 2.67 -2.14 -36.20
N LYS A 280 1.67 -1.72 -35.41
CA LYS A 280 1.62 -1.89 -33.95
C LYS A 280 1.65 -3.36 -33.56
N LEU A 281 0.77 -4.18 -34.14
CA LEU A 281 0.70 -5.62 -33.84
C LEU A 281 2.01 -6.31 -34.20
N ASN A 282 2.58 -5.99 -35.36
CA ASN A 282 3.88 -6.51 -35.78
C ASN A 282 5.02 -6.11 -34.82
N LEU A 283 5.03 -4.86 -34.34
CA LEU A 283 6.02 -4.42 -33.36
C LEU A 283 5.89 -5.19 -32.05
N ALA A 284 4.67 -5.25 -31.50
CA ALA A 284 4.38 -5.99 -30.27
C ALA A 284 4.80 -7.46 -30.42
N LEU A 285 4.53 -8.09 -31.57
CA LEU A 285 4.82 -9.50 -31.83
C LEU A 285 6.33 -9.76 -31.85
N LYS A 286 7.09 -8.88 -32.50
CA LYS A 286 8.55 -8.95 -32.51
C LYS A 286 9.12 -8.82 -31.09
N VAL A 287 8.61 -7.88 -30.29
CA VAL A 287 9.03 -7.70 -28.89
C VAL A 287 8.67 -8.92 -28.06
N TYR A 288 7.45 -9.44 -28.22
CA TYR A 288 6.95 -10.62 -27.51
C TYR A 288 7.81 -11.86 -27.76
N ARG A 289 8.03 -12.23 -29.04
CA ARG A 289 8.90 -13.36 -29.41
C ARG A 289 10.31 -13.20 -28.85
N ALA A 290 10.86 -11.98 -28.87
CA ALA A 290 12.16 -11.69 -28.28
C ALA A 290 12.17 -11.85 -26.75
N THR A 291 11.12 -11.39 -26.07
CA THR A 291 10.94 -11.59 -24.62
C THR A 291 10.79 -13.08 -24.28
N LEU A 292 10.01 -13.85 -25.04
CA LEU A 292 9.85 -15.29 -24.80
C LEU A 292 11.18 -16.03 -24.90
N ARG A 293 11.98 -15.78 -25.94
CA ARG A 293 13.32 -16.39 -26.06
C ARG A 293 14.21 -16.07 -24.87
N ARG A 294 14.16 -14.82 -24.40
CA ARG A 294 14.95 -14.40 -23.23
C ARG A 294 14.46 -15.09 -21.95
N LEU A 295 13.15 -15.13 -21.72
CA LEU A 295 12.57 -15.82 -20.57
C LEU A 295 12.94 -17.30 -20.59
N LEU A 296 12.72 -17.99 -21.72
CA LEU A 296 13.02 -19.41 -21.85
C LEU A 296 14.49 -19.73 -21.56
N ARG A 297 15.42 -18.91 -22.08
CA ARG A 297 16.85 -19.05 -21.77
C ARG A 297 17.12 -18.93 -20.27
N VAL A 298 16.58 -17.88 -19.63
CA VAL A 298 16.77 -17.64 -18.20
C VAL A 298 16.18 -18.78 -17.36
N ILE A 299 15.01 -19.29 -17.77
CA ILE A 299 14.37 -20.44 -17.11
C ILE A 299 15.30 -21.65 -17.21
N ALA A 300 15.73 -22.02 -18.42
CA ALA A 300 16.61 -23.16 -18.66
C ALA A 300 17.97 -23.06 -17.96
N GLU A 301 18.54 -21.85 -17.86
CA GLU A 301 19.77 -21.59 -17.11
C GLU A 301 19.57 -21.77 -15.59
N SER A 302 18.38 -21.41 -15.07
CA SER A 302 18.11 -21.47 -13.62
C SER A 302 17.58 -22.82 -13.15
N GLU A 303 16.77 -23.48 -13.98
CA GLU A 303 16.07 -24.74 -13.74
C GLU A 303 15.98 -25.46 -15.09
N PRO A 304 16.98 -26.30 -15.44
CA PRO A 304 16.98 -27.05 -16.68
C PRO A 304 15.71 -27.91 -16.82
N PHE A 305 15.17 -27.95 -18.03
CA PHE A 305 14.03 -28.77 -18.42
C PHE A 305 14.30 -29.29 -19.83
N ASP A 306 13.79 -30.47 -20.16
CA ASP A 306 13.86 -31.03 -21.51
C ASP A 306 12.56 -30.81 -22.29
N ASP A 307 12.51 -31.33 -23.52
CA ASP A 307 11.33 -31.20 -24.37
C ASP A 307 10.13 -31.99 -23.82
N GLU A 308 10.36 -33.10 -23.11
CA GLU A 308 9.30 -33.90 -22.48
C GLU A 308 8.65 -33.13 -21.33
N ASP A 309 9.46 -32.49 -20.48
CA ASP A 309 9.02 -31.58 -19.44
C ASP A 309 8.18 -30.44 -20.00
N TYR A 310 8.64 -29.83 -21.09
CA TYR A 310 7.92 -28.75 -21.75
C TYR A 310 6.54 -29.21 -22.26
N VAL A 311 6.49 -30.37 -22.94
CA VAL A 311 5.25 -30.96 -23.45
C VAL A 311 4.31 -31.31 -22.29
N ARG A 312 4.83 -31.86 -21.21
CA ARG A 312 4.07 -32.22 -20.00
C ARG A 312 3.41 -30.99 -19.36
N HIS A 313 4.17 -29.94 -19.07
CA HIS A 313 3.64 -28.70 -18.45
C HIS A 313 2.60 -27.99 -19.31
N ARG A 314 2.54 -28.32 -20.60
CA ARG A 314 1.57 -27.82 -21.56
C ARG A 314 0.31 -28.68 -21.63
N ALA A 315 0.45 -29.99 -21.55
CA ALA A 315 -0.65 -30.94 -21.77
C ALA A 315 -1.49 -31.16 -20.50
N GLU A 316 -0.84 -31.12 -19.33
CA GLU A 316 -1.50 -31.35 -18.05
C GLU A 316 -2.23 -30.11 -17.55
N SER A 317 -3.26 -30.31 -16.72
CA SER A 317 -3.93 -29.18 -16.07
C SER A 317 -2.99 -28.55 -15.04
N ILE A 318 -3.15 -27.26 -14.78
CA ILE A 318 -2.39 -26.56 -13.73
C ILE A 318 -2.52 -27.27 -12.38
N ARG A 319 -3.71 -27.84 -12.08
CA ARG A 319 -3.92 -28.57 -10.82
C ARG A 319 -3.05 -29.82 -10.77
N ASP A 320 -3.09 -30.62 -11.81
CA ASP A 320 -2.34 -31.89 -11.85
C ASP A 320 -0.83 -31.65 -11.75
N LEU A 321 -0.33 -30.60 -12.41
CA LEU A 321 1.07 -30.20 -12.31
C LEU A 321 1.45 -29.77 -10.89
N LEU A 322 0.60 -28.98 -10.22
CA LEU A 322 0.88 -28.51 -8.86
C LEU A 322 0.83 -29.62 -7.81
N ASP A 323 0.00 -30.65 -8.02
CA ASP A 323 -0.16 -31.81 -7.13
C ASP A 323 0.85 -32.94 -7.44
N SER A 324 1.64 -32.80 -8.50
CA SER A 324 2.57 -33.84 -8.96
C SER A 324 3.71 -34.13 -7.97
N PRO A 325 3.97 -35.41 -7.62
CA PRO A 325 5.07 -35.80 -6.74
C PRO A 325 6.46 -35.47 -7.30
N SER A 326 6.61 -35.36 -8.63
CA SER A 326 7.89 -35.03 -9.27
C SER A 326 8.30 -33.56 -9.07
N GLY A 327 7.45 -32.76 -8.41
CA GLY A 327 7.57 -31.32 -8.40
C GLY A 327 7.11 -30.70 -9.72
N CYS A 328 6.93 -29.39 -9.71
CA CYS A 328 6.56 -28.61 -10.88
C CYS A 328 7.51 -27.42 -11.03
N ASN A 329 8.03 -27.24 -12.23
CA ASN A 329 8.85 -26.09 -12.58
C ASN A 329 7.94 -24.87 -12.73
N MET A 330 7.78 -24.12 -11.63
CA MET A 330 6.86 -22.97 -11.54
C MET A 330 7.20 -21.89 -12.55
N LYS A 331 8.48 -21.74 -12.91
CA LYS A 331 8.95 -20.77 -13.90
C LYS A 331 8.51 -21.16 -15.30
N LEU A 332 8.68 -22.43 -15.66
CA LEU A 332 8.21 -22.97 -16.92
C LEU A 332 6.69 -22.92 -17.04
N LEU A 333 5.97 -23.25 -15.96
CA LEU A 333 4.51 -23.16 -15.93
C LEU A 333 4.03 -21.71 -16.08
N ALA A 334 4.67 -20.74 -15.41
CA ALA A 334 4.37 -19.31 -15.57
C ALA A 334 4.63 -18.84 -17.01
N PHE A 335 5.68 -19.36 -17.65
CA PHE A 335 5.98 -19.08 -19.05
C PHE A 335 4.90 -19.63 -19.99
N ILE A 336 4.43 -20.86 -19.76
CA ILE A 336 3.34 -21.47 -20.54
C ILE A 336 2.02 -20.69 -20.33
N MET A 337 1.73 -20.26 -19.10
CA MET A 337 0.57 -19.41 -18.83
C MET A 337 0.64 -18.07 -19.57
N LEU A 338 1.82 -17.44 -19.63
CA LEU A 338 2.04 -16.23 -20.43
C LEU A 338 1.75 -16.53 -21.92
N ARG A 339 2.26 -17.64 -22.46
CA ARG A 339 1.99 -18.04 -23.85
C ARG A 339 0.51 -18.24 -24.13
N ASN A 340 -0.18 -19.00 -23.28
CA ASN A 340 -1.62 -19.24 -23.35
C ASN A 340 -2.44 -17.94 -23.31
N SER A 341 -1.94 -16.90 -22.64
CA SER A 341 -2.65 -15.63 -22.52
C SER A 341 -2.59 -14.74 -23.77
N TYR A 342 -1.65 -15.02 -24.67
CA TYR A 342 -1.38 -14.17 -25.84
C TYR A 342 -1.52 -14.90 -27.19
N GLU A 343 -1.26 -16.20 -27.22
CA GLU A 343 -1.19 -16.97 -28.45
C GLU A 343 -2.56 -17.54 -28.85
N THR A 344 -2.99 -17.29 -30.09
CA THR A 344 -4.28 -17.79 -30.62
C THR A 344 -4.32 -19.29 -30.73
N TYR A 345 -3.20 -19.82 -31.22
CA TYR A 345 -2.99 -21.22 -31.52
C TYR A 345 -1.80 -21.66 -30.72
N PHE A 346 -1.95 -21.71 -29.40
CA PHE A 346 -1.09 -22.58 -28.60
C PHE A 346 -1.44 -24.04 -28.91
N SER A 347 -1.28 -24.44 -30.18
CA SER A 347 -1.50 -25.78 -30.73
C SER A 347 -0.31 -26.68 -30.44
N LEU A 348 -0.58 -27.94 -30.07
CA LEU A 348 0.38 -29.00 -29.74
C LEU A 348 1.61 -29.04 -30.68
N MET A 349 1.49 -28.56 -31.92
CA MET A 349 2.51 -28.58 -32.97
C MET A 349 3.60 -27.48 -32.90
N HIS A 350 3.44 -26.41 -32.09
CA HIS A 350 4.40 -25.28 -32.06
C HIS A 350 5.26 -25.25 -30.78
N ALA A 351 6.39 -25.95 -30.80
CA ALA A 351 7.37 -25.91 -29.71
C ALA A 351 8.19 -24.61 -29.69
N SER A 352 8.46 -23.99 -30.86
CA SER A 352 9.42 -22.88 -30.96
C SER A 352 8.81 -21.50 -30.65
N PRO A 353 9.42 -20.70 -29.74
CA PRO A 353 9.05 -19.29 -29.52
C PRO A 353 9.07 -18.41 -30.78
N ASN A 354 9.74 -18.86 -31.85
CA ASN A 354 9.84 -18.13 -33.12
C ASN A 354 8.54 -18.16 -33.95
N GLN A 355 7.64 -19.10 -33.67
CA GLN A 355 6.40 -19.33 -34.42
C GLN A 355 5.14 -18.84 -33.67
N ALA A 356 5.29 -18.16 -32.53
CA ALA A 356 4.15 -17.66 -31.75
C ALA A 356 3.34 -16.63 -32.55
N ASP A 357 2.03 -16.80 -32.67
CA ASP A 357 1.10 -15.87 -33.35
C ASP A 357 0.07 -15.28 -32.37
N PHE A 358 -0.21 -13.98 -32.50
CA PHE A 358 -1.10 -13.25 -31.58
C PHE A 358 -2.59 -13.34 -31.93
N GLN A 359 -3.43 -13.24 -30.90
CA GLN A 359 -4.85 -12.89 -31.06
C GLN A 359 -5.00 -11.36 -31.13
N ASP A 360 -5.38 -10.82 -32.29
CA ASP A 360 -5.55 -9.37 -32.52
C ASP A 360 -6.45 -8.66 -31.49
N TRP A 361 -7.42 -9.37 -30.90
CA TRP A 361 -8.35 -8.84 -29.90
C TRP A 361 -7.82 -8.88 -28.45
N ASN A 362 -6.78 -9.69 -28.18
CA ASN A 362 -6.16 -9.81 -26.86
C ASN A 362 -4.89 -8.94 -26.69
N VAL A 363 -4.45 -8.26 -27.75
CA VAL A 363 -3.35 -7.28 -27.74
C VAL A 363 -3.92 -5.86 -27.49
N GLY A 364 -4.78 -5.76 -26.49
CA GLY A 364 -5.08 -4.47 -25.86
C GLY A 364 -3.98 -4.17 -24.86
N PHE A 365 -3.23 -3.08 -25.04
CA PHE A 365 -2.45 -2.56 -23.92
C PHE A 365 -3.49 -2.15 -22.86
N PRO A 366 -3.43 -2.64 -21.62
CA PRO A 366 -4.54 -2.49 -20.67
C PRO A 366 -4.88 -1.03 -20.36
N TYR A 367 -4.02 -0.08 -20.74
CA TYR A 367 -4.05 1.30 -20.29
C TYR A 367 -4.44 2.32 -21.38
N GLY A 368 -4.99 1.89 -22.51
CA GLY A 368 -5.61 2.79 -23.50
C GLY A 368 -4.68 3.82 -24.16
N ASN A 369 -3.38 3.83 -23.83
CA ASN A 369 -2.43 4.81 -24.33
C ASN A 369 -1.83 4.33 -25.66
N GLU A 370 -2.33 4.86 -26.76
CA GLU A 370 -1.87 4.53 -28.13
C GLU A 370 -0.38 4.82 -28.34
N PHE A 371 0.21 5.77 -27.61
CA PHE A 371 1.63 6.11 -27.72
C PHE A 371 2.52 5.09 -27.02
N ALA A 372 2.11 4.60 -25.85
CA ALA A 372 2.84 3.54 -25.12
C ALA A 372 3.00 2.27 -25.97
N GLN A 373 2.02 1.99 -26.82
CA GLN A 373 1.99 0.84 -27.73
C GLN A 373 3.00 0.93 -28.88
N ARG A 374 3.62 2.10 -29.10
CA ARG A 374 4.63 2.31 -30.14
C ARG A 374 6.05 2.06 -29.62
N VAL A 375 6.19 1.86 -28.32
CA VAL A 375 7.48 1.83 -27.66
C VAL A 375 7.83 0.40 -27.26
N ARG A 376 8.93 -0.12 -27.82
CA ARG A 376 9.41 -1.49 -27.56
C ARG A 376 9.61 -1.78 -26.08
N ILE A 377 10.14 -0.82 -25.33
CA ILE A 377 10.41 -1.00 -23.91
C ILE A 377 9.13 -1.21 -23.10
N CYS A 378 8.03 -0.53 -23.46
CA CYS A 378 6.74 -0.66 -22.78
C CYS A 378 6.22 -2.09 -22.91
N TRP A 379 6.23 -2.65 -24.13
CA TRP A 379 5.82 -4.03 -24.38
C TRP A 379 6.71 -5.04 -23.65
N ARG A 380 8.03 -4.86 -23.71
CA ARG A 380 8.96 -5.76 -23.03
C ARG A 380 8.72 -5.76 -21.52
N ALA A 381 8.60 -4.57 -20.93
CA ALA A 381 8.35 -4.40 -19.51
C ALA A 381 7.01 -5.01 -19.10
N GLN A 382 5.95 -4.85 -19.90
CA GLN A 382 4.65 -5.46 -19.68
C GLN A 382 4.70 -6.99 -19.69
N PHE A 383 5.28 -7.60 -20.73
CA PHE A 383 5.35 -9.08 -20.82
C PHE A 383 6.15 -9.70 -19.68
N VAL A 384 7.22 -9.04 -19.27
CA VAL A 384 8.04 -9.47 -18.13
C VAL A 384 7.27 -9.35 -16.81
N ALA A 385 6.54 -8.24 -16.62
CA ALA A 385 5.72 -8.06 -15.43
C ALA A 385 4.59 -9.11 -15.37
N GLU A 386 3.94 -9.40 -16.50
CA GLU A 386 2.90 -10.43 -16.56
C GLU A 386 3.45 -11.82 -16.29
N TYR A 387 4.62 -12.17 -16.84
CA TYR A 387 5.33 -13.39 -16.48
C TYR A 387 5.55 -13.50 -14.97
N ALA A 388 6.10 -12.45 -14.34
CA ALA A 388 6.34 -12.43 -12.90
C ALA A 388 5.04 -12.58 -12.11
N ALA A 389 3.95 -12.00 -12.60
CA ALA A 389 2.65 -12.12 -11.98
C ALA A 389 2.06 -13.54 -12.05
N PHE A 390 2.21 -14.22 -13.19
CA PHE A 390 1.85 -15.64 -13.30
C PHE A 390 2.66 -16.49 -12.33
N TYR A 391 3.96 -16.27 -12.26
CA TYR A 391 4.85 -16.98 -11.34
C TYR A 391 4.42 -16.83 -9.88
N TRP A 392 4.21 -15.58 -9.42
CA TRP A 392 3.82 -15.34 -8.02
C TRP A 392 2.40 -15.79 -7.70
N TRP A 393 1.51 -15.84 -8.69
CA TRP A 393 0.22 -16.47 -8.54
C TRP A 393 0.34 -17.99 -8.35
N LEU A 394 1.15 -18.67 -9.17
CA LEU A 394 1.41 -20.11 -9.01
C LEU A 394 2.02 -20.45 -7.66
N VAL A 395 3.00 -19.66 -7.20
CA VAL A 395 3.57 -19.77 -5.85
C VAL A 395 2.47 -19.64 -4.79
N ALA A 396 1.57 -18.66 -4.92
CA ALA A 396 0.47 -18.49 -3.98
C ALA A 396 -0.54 -19.65 -4.01
N VAL A 397 -0.80 -20.27 -5.16
CA VAL A 397 -1.66 -21.47 -5.26
C VAL A 397 -0.99 -22.66 -4.59
N ARG A 398 0.29 -22.91 -4.87
CA ARG A 398 1.08 -23.99 -4.25
C ARG A 398 1.11 -23.87 -2.72
N ASP A 399 1.23 -22.65 -2.20
CA ASP A 399 1.24 -22.39 -0.76
C ASP A 399 -0.17 -22.44 -0.12
N GLY A 400 -1.22 -22.82 -0.87
CA GLY A 400 -2.60 -22.87 -0.39
C GLY A 400 -3.24 -21.49 -0.14
N ARG A 401 -2.58 -20.40 -0.57
CA ARG A 401 -3.05 -19.02 -0.38
C ARG A 401 -4.09 -18.59 -1.43
N LYS A 402 -4.21 -19.33 -2.53
CA LYS A 402 -5.12 -19.07 -3.67
C LYS A 402 -5.65 -20.37 -4.28
N ARG A 403 -6.78 -20.29 -5.00
CA ARG A 403 -7.31 -21.40 -5.80
C ARG A 403 -6.92 -21.23 -7.27
N VAL A 404 -6.75 -22.34 -7.98
CA VAL A 404 -6.40 -22.39 -9.42
C VAL A 404 -7.39 -21.58 -10.29
N GLY A 405 -8.66 -21.51 -9.91
CA GLY A 405 -9.69 -20.78 -10.68
C GLY A 405 -9.74 -19.27 -10.45
N ASP A 406 -8.98 -18.73 -9.48
CA ASP A 406 -9.13 -17.33 -9.06
C ASP A 406 -8.29 -16.35 -9.89
N PHE A 407 -7.50 -16.83 -10.86
CA PHE A 407 -6.64 -15.96 -11.66
C PHE A 407 -7.44 -15.07 -12.60
N ARG A 408 -7.21 -13.76 -12.53
CA ARG A 408 -7.72 -12.78 -13.50
C ARG A 408 -6.56 -12.00 -14.11
N ARG A 409 -6.38 -12.12 -15.43
CA ARG A 409 -5.26 -11.47 -16.17
C ARG A 409 -5.21 -9.96 -15.96
N GLU A 410 -6.36 -9.30 -15.95
CA GLU A 410 -6.52 -7.84 -15.82
C GLU A 410 -5.91 -7.25 -14.54
N THR A 411 -5.58 -8.09 -13.57
CA THR A 411 -5.12 -7.67 -12.24
C THR A 411 -3.63 -7.87 -12.03
N ALA A 412 -2.93 -8.56 -12.93
CA ALA A 412 -1.69 -9.25 -12.60
C ALA A 412 -0.49 -8.33 -12.32
N THR A 413 -0.46 -7.10 -12.86
CA THR A 413 0.73 -6.22 -12.83
C THR A 413 0.43 -4.80 -12.35
N MET A 414 1.31 -4.22 -11.53
CA MET A 414 1.30 -2.77 -11.28
C MET A 414 2.07 -2.07 -12.39
N SER A 415 1.38 -1.56 -13.39
CA SER A 415 2.03 -0.71 -14.39
C SER A 415 1.45 0.70 -14.37
N HIS A 416 2.30 1.66 -14.70
CA HIS A 416 1.99 3.08 -14.78
C HIS A 416 2.66 3.62 -16.02
N VAL A 417 1.89 4.10 -16.98
CA VAL A 417 2.45 4.82 -18.13
C VAL A 417 1.85 6.21 -18.15
N ASP A 418 2.73 7.21 -18.04
CA ASP A 418 2.37 8.61 -18.10
C ASP A 418 3.06 9.25 -19.30
N VAL A 419 2.33 10.11 -20.01
CA VAL A 419 2.86 10.83 -21.16
C VAL A 419 2.98 12.28 -20.74
N LYS A 420 4.23 12.76 -20.68
CA LYS A 420 4.52 14.13 -20.29
C LYS A 420 4.95 14.91 -21.53
N PHE A 421 4.15 15.89 -21.89
CA PHE A 421 4.49 16.86 -22.91
C PHE A 421 5.25 18.00 -22.24
N ASP A 422 6.54 18.13 -22.53
CA ASP A 422 7.35 19.27 -22.12
C ASP A 422 7.56 20.17 -23.34
N GLY A 423 6.88 21.32 -23.36
CA GLY A 423 6.96 22.29 -24.45
C GLY A 423 8.36 22.86 -24.69
N SER A 424 9.29 22.69 -23.74
CA SER A 424 10.66 23.19 -23.83
C SER A 424 11.69 22.13 -24.24
N ASN A 425 11.50 20.85 -23.90
CA ASN A 425 12.46 19.77 -24.14
C ASN A 425 11.96 18.66 -25.09
N GLY A 426 10.79 18.84 -25.70
CA GLY A 426 10.17 17.81 -26.53
C GLY A 426 9.28 16.86 -25.74
N ASP A 427 8.50 16.06 -26.46
CA ASP A 427 7.50 15.19 -25.85
C ASP A 427 8.18 13.91 -25.34
N TYR A 428 7.92 13.51 -24.10
CA TYR A 428 8.48 12.28 -23.53
C TYR A 428 7.39 11.35 -23.02
N ILE A 429 7.60 10.05 -23.21
CA ILE A 429 6.86 9.01 -22.48
C ILE A 429 7.70 8.60 -21.29
N ILE A 430 7.11 8.70 -20.10
CA ILE A 430 7.69 8.18 -18.87
C ILE A 430 6.82 7.05 -18.39
N GLY A 431 7.36 5.84 -18.38
CA GLY A 431 6.64 4.69 -17.87
C GLY A 431 7.40 4.02 -16.74
N LYS A 432 6.63 3.32 -15.92
CA LYS A 432 7.11 2.48 -14.84
C LYS A 432 6.28 1.20 -14.82
N VAL A 433 6.91 0.06 -14.59
CA VAL A 433 6.19 -1.16 -14.19
C VAL A 433 6.88 -1.75 -12.98
N ALA A 434 6.07 -2.22 -12.03
CA ALA A 434 6.51 -2.84 -10.82
C ALA A 434 5.93 -4.25 -10.72
N PHE A 435 6.79 -5.21 -10.40
CA PHE A 435 6.43 -6.61 -10.17
C PHE A 435 7.47 -7.21 -9.21
N PRO A 436 7.18 -8.33 -8.53
CA PRO A 436 8.12 -8.90 -7.60
C PRO A 436 9.18 -9.69 -8.34
N ALA A 437 10.39 -9.68 -7.81
CA ALA A 437 11.51 -10.42 -8.31
C ALA A 437 11.14 -11.90 -8.43
N VAL A 438 11.53 -12.50 -9.55
CA VAL A 438 11.48 -13.94 -9.76
C VAL A 438 12.91 -14.43 -9.65
N ASP A 439 13.16 -15.44 -8.84
CA ASP A 439 14.53 -15.92 -8.60
C ASP A 439 15.19 -16.36 -9.92
N GLY A 440 16.43 -15.93 -10.13
CA GLY A 440 17.16 -16.15 -11.39
C GLY A 440 16.77 -15.22 -12.54
N LEU A 441 15.65 -14.48 -12.45
CA LEU A 441 15.23 -13.54 -13.47
C LEU A 441 16.01 -12.21 -13.38
N ARG A 442 17.20 -12.17 -13.97
CA ARG A 442 17.99 -10.93 -14.09
C ARG A 442 17.50 -10.07 -15.26
N LEU A 443 16.71 -9.06 -14.93
CA LEU A 443 16.13 -8.15 -15.91
C LEU A 443 16.99 -6.91 -16.06
N SER A 444 17.96 -6.96 -16.97
CA SER A 444 18.50 -5.76 -17.57
C SER A 444 17.59 -5.31 -18.72
N LEU A 445 17.01 -4.12 -18.60
CA LEU A 445 16.43 -3.43 -19.75
C LEU A 445 17.56 -2.81 -20.57
N SER A 446 18.33 -3.63 -21.28
CA SER A 446 19.23 -3.12 -22.32
C SER A 446 18.36 -2.59 -23.48
N PRO A 447 18.64 -1.37 -24.00
CA PRO A 447 17.93 -0.76 -25.12
C PRO A 447 17.74 -1.68 -26.34
#